data_AF-A0A354IXF9-F1
#
_entry.id   AF-A0A354IXF9-F1
#
_cell.length_a   1.000
_cell.length_b   1.000
_cell.length_c   1.000
_cell.angle_alpha   90.00
_cell.angle_beta   90.00
_cell.angle_gamma   90.00
#
_symmetry.space_group_name_H-M   'P 1'
#
loop_
_entity.id
_entity.type
_entity.pdbx_description
1 polymer ?
#
loop_
_entity_poly.entity_id
_entity_poly.type
_entity_poly.pdbx_seq_one_letter_code
_entity_poly.pdbx_strand_id
1 'polypeptide(L)'
;MKEMPLLLRELRAPACMDRLSEDEWDLLLRQALASNLAATLGLLAEEAGISAALPARVRRRLAWSRTVWERHLRAVAFELRQIQKALRDTGLPLILLKGAAYTAAGLPAGGGRLFSDVDILVPKERLAD
;
A
#
# COMPACT_ATOMS: atom_id res chain seq x y z
N MET A 1 -19.48 -14.11 -18.84
CA MET A 1 -18.81 -13.09 -17.98
C MET A 1 -17.66 -13.78 -17.26
N LYS A 2 -16.47 -13.17 -17.20
CA LYS A 2 -15.32 -13.74 -16.47
C LYS A 2 -15.62 -13.63 -14.98
N GLU A 3 -15.42 -14.70 -14.21
CA GLU A 3 -15.54 -14.64 -12.75
C GLU A 3 -14.58 -13.60 -12.17
N MET A 4 -15.05 -12.85 -11.17
CA MET A 4 -14.24 -11.84 -10.52
C MET A 4 -13.15 -12.50 -9.67
N PRO A 5 -11.87 -12.08 -9.78
CA PRO A 5 -10.81 -12.58 -8.92
C PRO A 5 -11.16 -12.46 -7.43
N LEU A 6 -10.86 -13.50 -6.66
CA LEU A 6 -11.11 -13.55 -5.21
C LEU A 6 -10.59 -12.32 -4.48
N LEU A 7 -9.38 -11.86 -4.80
CA LEU A 7 -8.82 -10.63 -4.25
C LEU A 7 -9.71 -9.40 -4.44
N LEU A 8 -10.30 -9.21 -5.63
CA LEU A 8 -11.19 -8.07 -5.88
C LEU A 8 -12.51 -8.20 -5.13
N ARG A 9 -13.00 -9.42 -4.90
CA ARG A 9 -14.19 -9.69 -4.08
C ARG A 9 -13.94 -9.24 -2.64
N GLU A 10 -12.84 -9.69 -2.04
CA GLU A 10 -12.54 -9.42 -0.62
C GLU A 10 -12.11 -7.96 -0.37
N LEU A 11 -11.44 -7.31 -1.33
CA LEU A 11 -11.15 -5.87 -1.23
C LEU A 11 -12.42 -5.00 -1.20
N ARG A 12 -13.52 -5.45 -1.85
CA ARG A 12 -14.81 -4.75 -1.85
C ARG A 12 -15.63 -5.02 -0.59
N ALA A 13 -15.47 -6.19 0.01
CA ALA A 13 -16.19 -6.59 1.21
C ALA A 13 -15.26 -7.23 2.26
N PRO A 14 -14.35 -6.45 2.88
CA PRO A 14 -13.33 -7.00 3.79
C PRO A 14 -13.91 -7.78 4.98
N ALA A 15 -15.10 -7.41 5.44
CA ALA A 15 -15.81 -8.06 6.55
C ALA A 15 -16.21 -9.51 6.26
N CYS A 16 -16.13 -9.98 5.01
CA CYS A 16 -16.45 -11.36 4.64
C CYS A 16 -15.24 -12.30 4.67
N MET A 17 -14.02 -11.79 4.89
CA MET A 17 -12.80 -12.60 4.82
C MET A 17 -12.75 -13.70 5.90
N ASP A 18 -13.43 -13.53 7.03
CA ASP A 18 -13.51 -14.53 8.11
C ASP A 18 -14.31 -15.79 7.72
N ARG A 19 -15.07 -15.73 6.61
CA ARG A 19 -15.87 -16.85 6.07
C ARG A 19 -15.15 -17.68 5.03
N LEU A 20 -13.95 -17.27 4.62
CA LEU A 20 -13.19 -17.97 3.59
C LEU A 20 -12.72 -19.34 4.08
N SER A 21 -12.85 -20.32 3.20
CA SER A 21 -12.25 -21.63 3.36
C SER A 21 -10.71 -21.57 3.35
N GLU A 22 -10.08 -22.68 3.72
CA GLU A 22 -8.63 -22.80 3.70
C GLU A 22 -8.00 -22.58 2.32
N ASP A 23 -8.63 -23.15 1.27
CA ASP A 23 -8.18 -23.05 -0.12
C ASP A 23 -8.38 -21.64 -0.68
N GLU A 24 -9.48 -20.98 -0.31
CA GLU A 24 -9.70 -19.57 -0.66
C GLU A 24 -8.67 -18.66 0.00
N TRP A 25 -8.31 -18.92 1.27
CA TRP A 25 -7.24 -18.17 1.93
C TRP A 25 -5.89 -18.34 1.25
N ASP A 26 -5.55 -19.56 0.82
CA ASP A 26 -4.33 -19.82 0.07
C ASP A 26 -4.31 -19.04 -1.26
N LEU A 27 -5.42 -19.09 -2.02
CA LEU A 27 -5.55 -18.35 -3.28
C LEU A 27 -5.49 -16.83 -3.06
N LEU A 28 -6.22 -16.30 -2.08
CA LEU A 28 -6.29 -14.87 -1.77
C LEU A 28 -4.91 -14.34 -1.39
N LEU A 29 -4.18 -15.04 -0.51
CA LEU A 29 -2.84 -14.62 -0.09
C LEU A 29 -1.87 -14.62 -1.27
N ARG A 30 -1.91 -15.64 -2.14
CA ARG A 30 -1.08 -15.67 -3.35
C ARG A 30 -1.37 -14.49 -4.27
N GLN A 31 -2.65 -14.19 -4.52
CA GLN A 31 -3.04 -13.03 -5.33
C GLN A 31 -2.59 -11.72 -4.70
N ALA A 32 -2.83 -11.53 -3.39
CA ALA A 32 -2.48 -10.32 -2.68
C ALA A 32 -0.97 -10.08 -2.62
N LEU A 33 -0.16 -11.13 -2.48
CA LEU A 33 1.29 -11.01 -2.50
C LEU A 33 1.81 -10.66 -3.89
N ALA A 34 1.31 -11.33 -4.93
CA ALA A 34 1.71 -11.05 -6.31
C ALA A 34 1.34 -9.61 -6.75
N SER A 35 0.31 -9.02 -6.14
CA SER A 35 -0.14 -7.67 -6.44
C SER A 35 0.28 -6.62 -5.40
N ASN A 36 1.11 -6.96 -4.41
CA ASN A 36 1.51 -6.07 -3.29
C ASN A 36 0.34 -5.49 -2.47
N LEU A 37 -0.78 -6.21 -2.35
CA LEU A 37 -1.97 -5.81 -1.58
C LEU A 37 -2.13 -6.56 -0.24
N ALA A 38 -1.16 -7.40 0.14
CA ALA A 38 -1.24 -8.16 1.39
C ALA A 38 -1.27 -7.27 2.64
N ALA A 39 -0.49 -6.18 2.67
CA ALA A 39 -0.56 -5.21 3.77
C ALA A 39 -1.90 -4.48 3.79
N THR A 40 -2.44 -4.10 2.63
CA THR A 40 -3.77 -3.49 2.51
C THR A 40 -4.87 -4.41 3.04
N LEU A 41 -4.85 -5.72 2.72
CA LEU A 41 -5.81 -6.68 3.28
C LEU A 41 -5.74 -6.74 4.81
N GLY A 42 -4.53 -6.73 5.38
CA GLY A 42 -4.34 -6.68 6.84
C GLY A 42 -5.01 -5.47 7.47
N LEU A 43 -4.76 -4.28 6.91
CA LEU A 43 -5.35 -3.03 7.40
C LEU A 43 -6.88 -3.02 7.26
N LEU A 44 -7.41 -3.53 6.14
CA LEU A 44 -8.86 -3.64 5.95
C LEU A 44 -9.51 -4.64 6.92
N ALA A 45 -8.82 -5.72 7.28
CA ALA A 45 -9.29 -6.66 8.29
C ALA A 45 -9.28 -6.06 9.72
N GLU A 46 -8.33 -5.16 9.99
CA GLU A 46 -8.30 -4.38 11.24
C GLU A 46 -9.47 -3.38 11.28
N GLU A 47 -9.67 -2.63 10.20
CA GLU A 47 -10.76 -1.65 10.07
C GLU A 47 -12.14 -2.32 10.15
N ALA A 48 -12.31 -3.49 9.55
CA ALA A 48 -13.54 -4.27 9.63
C ALA A 48 -13.73 -5.02 10.97
N GLY A 49 -12.76 -4.96 11.89
CA GLY A 49 -12.86 -5.59 13.22
C GLY A 49 -12.76 -7.12 13.22
N ILE A 50 -12.39 -7.75 12.11
CA ILE A 50 -12.35 -9.21 11.96
C ILE A 50 -10.96 -9.82 12.18
N SER A 51 -9.95 -8.99 12.48
CA SER A 51 -8.55 -9.43 12.61
C SER A 51 -8.37 -10.63 13.54
N ALA A 52 -9.09 -10.69 14.67
CA ALA A 52 -9.01 -11.80 15.61
C ALA A 52 -9.67 -13.09 15.10
N ALA A 53 -10.68 -12.98 14.23
CA ALA A 53 -11.41 -14.11 13.64
C ALA A 53 -10.61 -14.81 12.53
N LEU A 54 -9.66 -14.11 11.91
CA LEU A 54 -8.84 -14.69 10.84
C LEU A 54 -7.99 -15.88 11.35
N PRO A 55 -7.75 -16.92 10.54
CA PRO A 55 -6.88 -18.03 10.94
C PRO A 55 -5.49 -17.56 11.37
N ALA A 56 -4.90 -18.18 12.40
CA ALA A 56 -3.62 -17.74 12.97
C ALA A 56 -2.48 -17.66 11.92
N ARG A 57 -2.47 -18.56 10.94
CA ARG A 57 -1.50 -18.54 9.83
C ARG A 57 -1.64 -17.29 8.95
N VAL A 58 -2.88 -16.89 8.67
CA VAL A 58 -3.23 -15.72 7.87
C VAL A 58 -2.79 -14.46 8.62
N ARG A 59 -3.15 -14.33 9.89
CA ARG A 59 -2.74 -13.19 10.73
C ARG A 59 -1.23 -12.99 10.73
N ARG A 60 -0.44 -14.07 10.89
CA ARG A 60 1.02 -14.00 10.81
C ARG A 60 1.51 -13.49 9.45
N ARG A 61 0.93 -13.99 8.36
CA ARG A 61 1.33 -13.57 7.00
C ARG A 61 1.01 -12.10 6.72
N LEU A 62 -0.17 -11.62 7.15
CA LEU A 62 -0.57 -10.22 7.02
C LEU A 62 0.31 -9.31 7.89
N ALA A 63 0.65 -9.75 9.11
CA ALA A 63 1.59 -9.02 9.97
C ALA A 63 2.98 -8.84 9.34
N TRP A 64 3.54 -9.87 8.68
CA TRP A 64 4.80 -9.73 7.95
C TRP A 64 4.70 -8.70 6.82
N SER A 65 3.58 -8.72 6.10
CA SER A 65 3.34 -7.76 5.01
C SER A 65 3.24 -6.33 5.55
N ARG A 66 2.61 -6.15 6.71
CA ARG A 66 2.59 -4.87 7.44
C ARG A 66 4.00 -4.40 7.81
N THR A 67 4.85 -5.26 8.34
CA THR A 67 6.25 -4.91 8.64
C THR A 67 7.02 -4.43 7.40
N VAL A 68 6.79 -5.07 6.24
CA VAL A 68 7.39 -4.64 4.96
C VAL A 68 6.89 -3.25 4.57
N TRP A 69 5.58 -3.01 4.66
CA TRP A 69 5.00 -1.70 4.38
C TRP A 69 5.52 -0.61 5.34
N GLU A 70 5.59 -0.88 6.65
CA GLU A 70 6.13 0.06 7.63
C GLU A 70 7.61 0.40 7.36
N ARG A 71 8.40 -0.58 6.91
CA ARG A 71 9.77 -0.31 6.43
C ARG A 71 9.76 0.57 5.18
N HIS A 72 8.86 0.31 4.25
CA HIS A 72 8.71 1.14 3.04
C HIS A 72 8.36 2.59 3.40
N LEU A 73 7.46 2.84 4.36
CA LEU A 73 7.15 4.19 4.85
C LEU A 73 8.41 4.93 5.34
N ARG A 74 9.28 4.25 6.09
CA ARG A 74 10.54 4.82 6.57
C ARG A 74 11.50 5.14 5.41
N ALA A 75 11.57 4.27 4.41
CA ALA A 75 12.38 4.49 3.21
C ALA A 75 11.87 5.70 2.41
N VAL A 76 10.56 5.78 2.15
CA VAL A 76 9.92 6.92 1.48
C VAL A 76 10.20 8.21 2.25
N ALA A 77 10.03 8.24 3.56
CA ALA A 77 10.31 9.44 4.35
C ALA A 77 11.78 9.88 4.24
N PHE A 78 12.72 8.94 4.14
CA PHE A 78 14.13 9.25 3.88
C PHE A 78 14.32 9.81 2.46
N GLU A 79 13.80 9.14 1.45
CA GLU A 79 13.88 9.56 0.04
C GLU A 79 13.31 10.97 -0.17
N LEU A 80 12.14 11.27 0.42
CA LEU A 80 11.53 12.59 0.35
C LEU A 80 12.43 13.69 0.93
N ARG A 81 13.14 13.42 2.04
CA ARG A 81 14.13 14.37 2.58
C ARG A 81 15.31 14.56 1.64
N GLN A 82 15.73 13.52 0.94
CA GLN A 82 16.85 13.61 -0.01
C GLN A 82 16.45 14.35 -1.28
N ILE A 83 15.25 14.09 -1.81
CA ILE A 83 14.68 14.82 -2.94
C ILE A 83 14.53 16.31 -2.60
N GLN A 84 14.01 16.64 -1.43
CA GLN A 84 13.89 18.03 -0.97
C GLN A 84 15.25 18.73 -0.89
N LYS A 85 16.31 18.03 -0.45
CA LYS A 85 17.67 18.58 -0.45
C LYS A 85 18.18 18.81 -1.88
N ALA A 86 18.00 17.84 -2.76
CA ALA A 86 18.46 17.92 -4.15
C ALA A 86 17.78 19.06 -4.92
N LEU A 87 16.50 19.32 -4.66
CA LEU A 87 15.74 20.37 -5.33
C LEU A 87 15.91 21.76 -4.71
N ARG A 88 16.62 21.88 -3.57
CA ARG A 88 16.72 23.14 -2.82
C ARG A 88 17.19 24.31 -3.68
N ASP A 89 18.22 24.09 -4.49
CA ASP A 89 18.87 25.16 -5.26
C ASP A 89 18.08 25.55 -6.52
N THR A 90 17.06 24.77 -6.89
CA THR A 90 16.18 25.08 -8.04
C THR A 90 15.17 26.20 -7.74
N GLY A 91 14.94 26.49 -6.44
CA GLY A 91 13.92 27.42 -5.97
C GLY A 91 12.47 26.95 -6.18
N LEU A 92 12.26 25.71 -6.66
CA LEU A 92 10.94 25.17 -6.93
C LEU A 92 10.32 24.51 -5.68
N PRO A 93 8.99 24.57 -5.51
CA PRO A 93 8.31 23.81 -4.47
C PRO A 93 8.35 22.31 -4.79
N LEU A 94 8.53 21.47 -3.77
CA LEU A 94 8.38 20.02 -3.89
C LEU A 94 6.89 19.65 -3.86
N ILE A 95 6.32 19.39 -5.04
CA ILE A 95 4.93 18.92 -5.19
C ILE A 95 4.94 17.42 -5.44
N LEU A 96 4.49 16.64 -4.46
CA LEU A 96 4.41 15.17 -4.55
C LEU A 96 3.14 14.73 -5.26
N LEU A 97 3.21 13.62 -5.98
CA LEU A 97 2.06 12.98 -6.62
C LEU A 97 1.88 11.51 -6.16
N LYS A 98 0.70 10.96 -6.47
CA LYS A 98 0.35 9.54 -6.34
C LYS A 98 0.72 8.95 -4.97
N GLY A 99 1.43 7.81 -4.95
CA GLY A 99 1.73 7.04 -3.75
C GLY A 99 2.50 7.85 -2.70
N ALA A 100 3.56 8.55 -3.12
CA ALA A 100 4.34 9.38 -2.21
C ALA A 100 3.51 10.50 -1.58
N ALA A 101 2.61 11.13 -2.34
CA ALA A 101 1.71 12.16 -1.81
C ALA A 101 0.73 11.58 -0.78
N TYR A 102 0.06 10.46 -1.08
CA TYR A 102 -0.89 9.84 -0.15
C TYR A 102 -0.19 9.37 1.13
N THR A 103 0.99 8.77 1.00
CA THR A 103 1.80 8.33 2.14
C THR A 103 2.26 9.51 3.00
N ALA A 104 2.82 10.57 2.41
CA ALA A 104 3.31 11.72 3.14
C ALA A 104 2.18 12.49 3.85
N ALA A 105 0.99 12.54 3.25
CA ALA A 105 -0.20 13.17 3.82
C ALA A 105 -1.00 12.28 4.78
N GLY A 106 -0.59 11.03 5.00
CA GLY A 106 -1.32 10.09 5.86
C GLY A 106 -2.72 9.72 5.36
N LEU A 107 -2.95 9.78 4.05
CA LEU A 107 -4.26 9.52 3.45
C LEU A 107 -4.55 8.02 3.35
N PRO A 108 -5.83 7.59 3.40
CA PRO A 108 -6.21 6.17 3.35
C PRO A 108 -5.62 5.42 2.14
N ALA A 109 -5.51 6.09 0.98
CA ALA A 109 -4.93 5.52 -0.25
C ALA A 109 -3.42 5.17 -0.15
N GLY A 110 -2.74 5.60 0.91
CA GLY A 110 -1.36 5.21 1.24
C GLY A 110 -1.27 3.96 2.14
N GLY A 111 -2.38 3.52 2.73
CA GLY A 111 -2.46 2.36 3.62
C GLY A 111 -2.08 1.05 2.93
N GLY A 112 -1.01 0.41 3.40
CA GLY A 112 -0.52 -0.86 2.85
C GLY A 112 0.06 -0.78 1.44
N ARG A 113 0.13 0.41 0.84
CA ARG A 113 0.59 0.60 -0.54
C ARG A 113 2.11 0.51 -0.61
N LEU A 114 2.61 -0.33 -1.53
CA LEU A 114 4.00 -0.34 -1.95
C LEU A 114 4.13 0.30 -3.34
N PHE A 115 5.19 1.06 -3.55
CA PHE A 115 5.52 1.67 -4.83
C PHE A 115 7.05 1.77 -5.00
N SER A 116 7.53 1.83 -6.25
CA SER A 116 8.96 1.90 -6.57
C SER A 116 9.45 3.32 -6.80
N ASP A 117 8.56 4.23 -7.21
CA ASP A 117 8.95 5.54 -7.73
C ASP A 117 8.28 6.68 -6.96
N VAL A 118 8.99 7.79 -6.82
CA VAL A 118 8.45 9.05 -6.29
C VAL A 118 8.15 9.98 -7.47
N ASP A 119 6.87 10.17 -7.76
CA ASP A 119 6.43 11.15 -8.74
C ASP A 119 6.39 12.56 -8.13
N ILE A 120 7.02 13.53 -8.81
CA ILE A 120 6.98 14.95 -8.46
C ILE A 120 6.46 15.78 -9.63
N LEU A 121 5.80 16.90 -9.34
CA LEU A 121 5.35 17.85 -10.36
C LEU A 121 6.25 19.08 -10.37
N VAL A 122 6.68 19.47 -11.56
CA VAL A 122 7.46 20.68 -11.81
C VAL A 122 6.86 21.48 -12.97
N PRO A 123 7.08 22.81 -13.05
CA PRO A 123 6.72 23.60 -14.23
C PRO A 123 7.40 23.04 -15.48
N LYS A 124 6.65 22.97 -16.59
CA LYS A 124 7.14 22.36 -17.84
C LYS A 124 8.36 23.09 -18.39
N GLU A 125 8.39 24.40 -18.22
CA GLU A 125 9.43 25.31 -18.71
C GLU A 125 10.77 25.10 -17.99
N ARG A 126 10.78 24.38 -16.86
CA ARG A 126 11.95 24.14 -16.00
C ARG A 126 12.48 22.71 -16.06
N LEU A 127 11.93 21.85 -16.94
CA LEU A 127 12.29 20.43 -17.02
C LEU A 127 13.70 20.16 -17.57
N ALA A 128 14.29 21.12 -18.29
CA ALA A 128 15.59 20.97 -18.96
C ALA A 128 16.76 21.65 -18.23
N ASP A 129 16.48 22.33 -17.11
CA ASP A 129 17.49 22.93 -16.24
C ASP A 129 18.25 21.86 -15.44
#